data_AF-A0A1I3I1X9-F1
#
_entry.id   AF-A0A1I3I1X9-F1
#
_cell.length_a   1.000
_cell.length_b   1.000
_cell.length_c   1.000
_cell.angle_alpha   90.00
_cell.angle_beta   90.00
_cell.angle_gamma   90.00
#
_symmetry.space_group_name_H-M   'P 1'
#
loop_
_entity.id
_entity.type
_entity.pdbx_description
1 polymer ?
#
loop_
_entity_poly.entity_id
_entity_poly.type
_entity_poly.pdbx_seq_one_letter_code
_entity_poly.pdbx_strand_id
1 'polypeptide(L)'
;MANPTPEQALEQARSAAVLAKQAAELAEKYAEQAAAAASVATGVDPTVFRLAIFVLAVFVGYYVVWSVTPALHTPLMSVTNAISSVIVVGALLAVGVQAAPALGDGPVWAKLFGFVALVLASVNIFGGFLVTERMLSMYKKKG
;
A
#
# COMPACT_ATOMS: atom_id res chain seq x y z
N MET A 1 24.36 -10.60 43.00
CA MET A 1 23.59 -10.70 41.75
C MET A 1 24.56 -11.12 40.68
N ALA A 2 24.55 -12.41 40.29
CA ALA A 2 25.48 -12.92 39.30
C ALA A 2 25.14 -12.31 37.94
N ASN A 3 26.13 -11.70 37.28
CA ASN A 3 25.98 -11.18 35.93
C ASN A 3 25.75 -12.39 34.99
N PRO A 4 24.70 -12.41 34.16
CA PRO A 4 24.48 -13.53 33.25
C PRO A 4 25.71 -13.73 32.36
N THR A 5 26.08 -14.98 32.11
CA THR A 5 27.16 -15.28 31.17
C THR A 5 26.78 -14.77 29.77
N PRO A 6 27.75 -14.43 28.90
CA PRO A 6 27.47 -13.87 27.57
C PRO A 6 26.52 -14.73 26.73
N GLU A 7 26.54 -16.05 26.92
CA GLU A 7 25.63 -16.98 26.25
C GLU A 7 24.19 -16.90 26.78
N GLN A 8 24.00 -16.77 28.09
CA GLN A 8 22.67 -16.65 28.71
C GLN A 8 21.97 -15.34 28.31
N ALA A 9 22.72 -14.24 28.18
CA ALA A 9 22.18 -12.97 27.69
C ALA A 9 21.73 -13.05 26.21
N LEU A 10 22.45 -13.81 25.39
CA LEU A 10 22.16 -13.99 23.97
C LEU A 10 20.95 -14.91 23.75
N GLU A 11 20.79 -15.92 24.60
CA GLU A 11 19.63 -16.82 24.62
C GLU A 11 18.36 -16.12 25.14
N GLN A 12 18.50 -15.23 26.13
CA GLN A 12 17.42 -14.38 26.60
C GLN A 12 16.99 -13.34 25.54
N ALA A 13 17.93 -12.79 24.76
CA ALA A 13 17.61 -11.91 23.64
C ALA A 13 16.92 -12.65 22.48
N ARG A 14 17.33 -13.88 22.18
CA ARG A 14 16.67 -14.73 21.16
C ARG A 14 15.27 -15.14 21.58
N SER A 15 15.06 -15.52 22.84
CA SER A 15 13.72 -15.88 23.34
C SER A 15 12.76 -14.68 23.38
N ALA A 16 13.24 -13.49 23.75
CA ALA A 16 12.44 -12.25 23.66
C ALA A 16 12.05 -11.91 22.22
N ALA A 17 12.95 -12.10 21.24
CA ALA A 17 12.66 -11.88 19.83
C ALA A 17 11.63 -12.89 19.27
N VAL A 18 11.66 -14.15 19.72
CA VAL A 18 10.67 -15.18 19.34
C VAL A 18 9.31 -14.86 19.94
N LEU A 19 9.25 -14.44 21.21
CA LEU A 19 8.00 -14.02 21.86
C LEU A 19 7.38 -12.79 21.18
N ALA A 20 8.21 -11.82 20.76
CA ALA A 20 7.74 -10.66 20.02
C ALA A 20 7.17 -11.03 18.64
N LYS A 21 7.79 -11.98 17.93
CA LYS A 21 7.27 -12.52 16.67
C LYS A 21 5.94 -13.27 16.88
N GLN A 22 5.85 -14.11 17.92
CA GLN A 22 4.61 -14.83 18.24
C GLN A 22 3.46 -13.88 18.63
N ALA A 23 3.76 -12.81 19.37
CA ALA A 23 2.77 -11.79 19.71
C ALA A 23 2.26 -11.02 18.48
N ALA A 24 3.15 -10.73 17.52
CA ALA A 24 2.78 -10.10 16.25
C ALA A 24 1.92 -11.03 15.37
N GLU A 25 2.27 -12.32 15.29
CA GLU A 25 1.49 -13.33 14.56
C GLU A 25 0.09 -13.54 15.18
N LEU A 26 -0.02 -13.48 16.51
CA LEU A 26 -1.31 -13.52 17.20
C LEU A 26 -2.14 -12.28 16.89
N ALA A 27 -1.53 -11.09 16.89
CA ALA A 27 -2.22 -9.84 16.56
C ALA A 27 -2.74 -9.82 15.11
N GLU A 28 -1.94 -10.32 14.15
CA GLU A 28 -2.39 -10.51 12.76
C GLU A 28 -3.55 -11.51 12.69
N LYS A 29 -3.45 -12.66 13.36
CA LYS A 29 -4.54 -13.64 13.41
C LYS A 29 -5.83 -13.08 14.01
N TYR A 30 -5.75 -12.25 15.04
CA TYR A 30 -6.92 -11.58 15.61
C TYR A 30 -7.51 -10.51 14.68
N ALA A 31 -6.68 -9.78 13.94
CA ALA A 31 -7.15 -8.80 12.94
C ALA A 31 -7.83 -9.49 11.75
N GLU A 32 -7.26 -10.61 11.28
CA GLU A 32 -7.83 -11.43 10.23
C GLU A 32 -9.12 -12.12 10.68
N GLN A 33 -9.17 -12.60 11.93
CA GLN A 33 -10.41 -13.10 12.55
C GLN A 33 -11.47 -12.02 12.71
N ALA A 34 -11.10 -10.78 13.03
CA ALA A 34 -12.06 -9.68 13.14
C ALA A 34 -12.64 -9.30 11.76
N ALA A 35 -11.80 -9.27 10.71
CA ALA A 35 -12.25 -9.08 9.34
C ALA A 35 -13.14 -10.24 8.85
N ALA A 36 -12.77 -11.48 9.17
CA ALA A 36 -13.58 -12.65 8.91
C ALA A 36 -14.91 -12.62 9.69
N ALA A 37 -14.90 -12.23 10.96
CA ALA A 37 -16.09 -12.12 11.79
C ALA A 37 -17.06 -11.05 11.27
N ALA A 38 -16.56 -9.91 10.76
CA ALA A 38 -17.38 -8.91 10.11
C ALA A 38 -18.04 -9.43 8.81
N SER A 39 -17.32 -10.25 8.03
CA SER A 39 -17.88 -10.90 6.83
C SER A 39 -18.88 -12.01 7.18
N VAL A 40 -18.64 -12.78 8.24
CA VAL A 40 -19.55 -13.82 8.75
C VAL A 40 -20.81 -13.20 9.35
N ALA A 41 -20.71 -12.08 10.05
CA ALA A 41 -21.85 -11.37 10.65
C ALA A 41 -22.82 -10.78 9.61
N THR A 42 -22.35 -10.53 8.39
CA THR A 42 -23.17 -10.02 7.27
C THR A 42 -23.59 -11.12 6.29
N GLY A 43 -23.00 -12.32 6.39
CA GLY A 43 -23.26 -13.44 5.48
C GLY A 43 -22.76 -13.22 4.05
N VAL A 44 -21.94 -12.19 3.82
CA VAL A 44 -21.43 -11.83 2.49
C VAL A 44 -20.00 -12.35 2.35
N ASP A 45 -19.76 -13.15 1.30
CA ASP A 45 -18.43 -13.64 0.98
C ASP A 45 -17.43 -12.48 0.81
N PRO A 46 -16.20 -12.56 1.37
CA PRO A 46 -15.20 -11.50 1.26
C PRO A 46 -14.88 -11.08 -0.19
N THR A 47 -15.00 -12.00 -1.14
CA THR A 47 -14.82 -11.72 -2.58
C THR A 47 -15.97 -10.87 -3.10
N VAL A 48 -17.20 -11.20 -2.75
CA VAL A 48 -18.40 -10.43 -3.11
C VAL A 48 -18.33 -9.04 -2.50
N PHE A 49 -17.85 -8.92 -1.26
CA PHE A 49 -17.65 -7.63 -0.61
C PHE A 49 -16.60 -6.76 -1.34
N ARG A 50 -15.44 -7.33 -1.70
CA ARG A 50 -14.41 -6.62 -2.50
C ARG A 50 -14.91 -6.24 -3.89
N LEU A 51 -15.69 -7.11 -4.52
CA LEU A 51 -16.31 -6.85 -5.82
C LEU A 51 -17.33 -5.71 -5.73
N ALA A 52 -18.13 -5.66 -4.67
CA ALA A 52 -19.07 -4.57 -4.43
C ALA A 52 -18.33 -3.23 -4.29
N ILE A 53 -17.23 -3.18 -3.52
CA ILE A 53 -16.38 -1.98 -3.41
C ILE A 53 -15.83 -1.59 -4.79
N PHE A 54 -15.34 -2.55 -5.57
CA PHE A 54 -14.83 -2.29 -6.92
C PHE A 54 -15.89 -1.66 -7.82
N VAL A 55 -17.10 -2.24 -7.87
CA VAL A 55 -18.21 -1.72 -8.69
C VAL A 55 -18.62 -0.32 -8.23
N LEU A 56 -18.74 -0.09 -6.92
CA LEU A 56 -19.05 1.24 -6.37
C LEU A 56 -17.97 2.28 -6.72
N ALA A 57 -16.69 1.90 -6.67
CA ALA A 57 -15.58 2.77 -7.04
C ALA A 57 -15.64 3.17 -8.53
N VAL A 58 -16.06 2.26 -9.42
CA VAL A 58 -16.27 2.56 -10.85
C VAL A 58 -17.36 3.63 -11.03
N PHE A 59 -18.50 3.49 -10.34
CA PHE A 59 -19.56 4.50 -10.37
C PHE A 59 -19.05 5.86 -9.89
N VAL A 60 -18.35 5.89 -8.75
CA VAL A 60 -17.75 7.13 -8.22
C VAL A 60 -16.79 7.75 -9.25
N GLY A 61 -15.90 6.95 -9.84
CA GLY A 61 -14.96 7.41 -10.86
C GLY A 61 -15.65 8.03 -12.08
N TYR A 62 -16.73 7.39 -12.56
CA TYR A 62 -17.53 7.91 -13.68
C TYR A 62 -18.12 9.30 -13.36
N TYR A 63 -18.78 9.46 -12.21
CA TYR A 63 -19.38 10.74 -11.84
C TYR A 63 -18.34 11.84 -11.59
N VAL A 64 -17.18 11.50 -11.02
CA VAL A 64 -16.08 12.45 -10.78
C VAL A 64 -15.52 12.98 -12.10
N VAL A 65 -15.27 12.11 -13.09
CA VAL A 65 -14.71 12.52 -14.39
C VAL A 65 -15.74 13.28 -15.24
N TRP A 66 -17.03 12.93 -15.16
CA TRP A 66 -18.07 13.61 -15.92
C TRP A 66 -18.34 15.03 -15.43
N SER A 67 -18.03 15.32 -14.15
CA SER A 67 -18.31 16.62 -13.51
C SER A 67 -17.20 17.66 -13.71
N VAL A 68 -16.26 17.45 -14.63
CA VAL A 68 -15.15 18.39 -14.91
C VAL A 68 -15.49 19.38 -16.02
N THR A 69 -14.95 20.59 -15.93
CA THR A 69 -15.08 21.58 -17.02
C THR A 69 -14.23 21.18 -18.24
N PRO A 70 -14.70 21.37 -19.49
CA PRO A 70 -14.00 20.90 -20.70
C PRO A 70 -12.55 21.38 -20.85
N ALA A 71 -12.23 22.59 -20.36
CA ALA A 71 -10.87 23.14 -20.38
C ALA A 71 -9.86 22.33 -19.53
N LEU A 72 -10.35 21.51 -18.60
CA LEU A 72 -9.53 20.74 -17.67
C LEU A 72 -9.33 19.28 -18.11
N HIS A 73 -9.84 18.81 -19.26
CA HIS A 73 -9.63 17.43 -19.69
C HIS A 73 -8.14 17.08 -19.87
N THR A 74 -7.33 17.99 -20.40
CA THR A 74 -5.88 17.76 -20.57
C THR A 74 -5.15 17.72 -19.23
N PRO A 75 -5.36 18.68 -18.29
CA PRO A 75 -4.88 18.54 -16.91
C PRO A 75 -5.38 17.27 -16.20
N LEU A 76 -6.65 16.90 -16.40
CA LEU A 76 -7.25 15.71 -15.78
C LEU A 76 -6.58 14.43 -16.27
N MET A 77 -6.24 14.34 -17.56
CA MET A 77 -5.48 13.23 -18.11
C MET A 77 -4.10 13.09 -17.44
N SER A 78 -3.45 14.20 -17.12
CA SER A 78 -2.18 14.20 -16.39
C SER A 78 -2.36 13.75 -14.92
N VAL A 79 -3.43 14.21 -14.26
CA VAL A 79 -3.77 13.78 -12.89
C VAL A 79 -4.05 12.28 -12.82
N THR A 80 -4.85 11.74 -13.74
CA THR A 80 -5.16 10.30 -13.73
C THR A 80 -3.93 9.45 -13.99
N ASN A 81 -2.97 9.94 -14.79
CA ASN A 81 -1.66 9.30 -14.94
C ASN A 81 -0.89 9.28 -13.59
N ALA A 82 -0.88 10.39 -12.85
CA ALA A 82 -0.25 10.44 -11.53
C ALA A 82 -0.93 9.48 -10.53
N ILE A 83 -2.27 9.47 -10.48
CA ILE A 83 -3.07 8.61 -9.58
C ILE A 83 -2.87 7.12 -9.90
N SER A 84 -2.67 6.75 -11.16
CA SER A 84 -2.39 5.36 -11.55
C SER A 84 -1.16 4.77 -10.86
N SER A 85 -0.30 5.62 -10.29
CA SER A 85 0.87 5.23 -9.51
C SER A 85 0.57 4.59 -8.16
N VAL A 86 -0.70 4.30 -7.83
CA VAL A 86 -1.11 3.47 -6.68
C VAL A 86 -0.39 2.11 -6.64
N ILE A 87 0.12 1.65 -7.78
CA ILE A 87 1.02 0.48 -7.90
C ILE A 87 2.24 0.52 -6.97
N VAL A 88 2.64 1.71 -6.49
CA VAL A 88 3.73 1.88 -5.51
C VAL A 88 3.47 1.06 -4.23
N VAL A 89 2.21 0.90 -3.82
CA VAL A 89 1.84 0.09 -2.64
C VAL A 89 2.23 -1.37 -2.86
N GLY A 90 1.96 -1.91 -4.05
CA GLY A 90 2.36 -3.27 -4.41
C GLY A 90 3.88 -3.44 -4.50
N ALA A 91 4.59 -2.43 -5.03
CA ALA A 91 6.05 -2.44 -5.11
C ALA A 91 6.71 -2.43 -3.72
N LEU A 92 6.18 -1.65 -2.77
CA LEU A 92 6.66 -1.61 -1.39
C LEU A 92 6.50 -2.96 -0.68
N LEU A 93 5.36 -3.62 -0.89
CA LEU A 93 5.13 -4.99 -0.40
C LEU A 93 6.11 -5.98 -1.03
N ALA A 94 6.40 -5.86 -2.32
CA ALA A 94 7.32 -6.77 -3.03
C ALA A 94 8.80 -6.61 -2.63
N VAL A 95 9.26 -5.39 -2.32
CA VAL A 95 10.62 -5.13 -1.83
C VAL A 95 10.81 -5.55 -0.36
N GLY A 96 9.71 -5.76 0.35
CA GLY A 96 9.75 -6.11 1.77
C GLY A 96 10.10 -4.91 2.64
N VAL A 97 9.69 -3.69 2.26
CA VAL A 97 9.66 -2.56 3.20
C VAL A 97 8.68 -2.96 4.31
N GLN A 98 9.22 -3.39 5.44
CA GLN A 98 8.50 -4.11 6.50
C GLN A 98 7.42 -3.23 7.13
N ALA A 99 6.21 -3.32 6.58
CA ALA A 99 4.95 -3.18 7.31
C ALA A 99 4.34 -4.56 7.66
N ALA A 100 4.79 -5.64 7.00
CA ALA A 100 4.35 -7.02 7.22
C ALA A 100 5.56 -7.97 7.24
N PRO A 101 5.95 -8.55 8.39
CA PRO A 101 7.04 -9.53 8.51
C PRO A 101 6.72 -10.90 7.89
N ALA A 102 5.49 -11.11 7.43
CA ALA A 102 4.96 -12.39 6.93
C ALA A 102 5.60 -12.86 5.60
N LEU A 103 6.25 -11.97 4.87
CA LEU A 103 7.04 -12.31 3.70
C LEU A 103 8.45 -12.67 4.20
N GLY A 104 8.63 -13.93 4.63
CA GLY A 104 9.97 -14.51 4.80
C GLY A 104 10.83 -14.27 3.56
N ASP A 105 12.16 -14.47 3.63
CA ASP A 105 13.09 -14.11 2.54
C ASP A 105 12.61 -14.59 1.16
N GLY A 106 11.86 -13.72 0.49
CA GLY A 106 11.30 -14.02 -0.81
C GLY A 106 12.44 -14.22 -1.80
N PRO A 107 12.18 -14.90 -2.93
CA PRO A 107 13.18 -15.07 -3.97
C PRO A 107 13.86 -13.73 -4.25
N VAL A 108 15.19 -13.71 -4.33
CA VAL A 108 15.97 -12.48 -4.59
C VAL A 108 15.44 -11.73 -5.82
N TRP A 109 14.93 -12.48 -6.80
CA TRP A 109 14.22 -11.97 -7.98
C TRP A 109 13.00 -11.10 -7.66
N ALA A 110 12.16 -11.50 -6.69
CA ALA A 110 10.97 -10.73 -6.30
C ALA A 110 11.36 -9.37 -5.70
N LYS A 111 12.41 -9.34 -4.86
CA LYS A 111 12.95 -8.08 -4.30
C LYS A 111 13.53 -7.20 -5.39
N LEU A 112 14.24 -7.78 -6.37
CA LEU A 112 14.80 -7.05 -7.51
C LEU A 112 13.70 -6.44 -8.39
N PHE A 113 12.69 -7.22 -8.77
CA PHE A 113 11.56 -6.73 -9.56
C PHE A 113 10.73 -5.70 -8.78
N GLY A 114 10.53 -5.91 -7.48
CA GLY A 114 9.90 -4.92 -6.60
C GLY A 114 10.67 -3.60 -6.58
N PHE A 115 12.01 -3.66 -6.52
CA PHE A 115 12.85 -2.47 -6.48
C PHE A 115 12.75 -1.69 -7.80
N VAL A 116 12.81 -2.39 -8.93
CA VAL A 116 12.61 -1.79 -10.26
C VAL A 116 11.20 -1.17 -10.35
N ALA A 117 10.17 -1.89 -9.91
CA ALA A 117 8.80 -1.40 -9.89
C ALA A 117 8.66 -0.14 -9.02
N LEU A 118 9.34 -0.09 -7.87
CA LEU A 118 9.33 1.07 -6.97
C LEU A 118 9.97 2.30 -7.61
N VAL A 119 11.10 2.13 -8.30
CA VAL A 119 11.76 3.21 -9.05
C VAL A 119 10.85 3.72 -10.16
N LEU A 120 10.27 2.83 -10.97
CA LEU A 120 9.38 3.20 -12.07
C LEU A 120 8.10 3.90 -11.56
N ALA A 121 7.52 3.40 -10.47
CA ALA A 121 6.36 4.02 -9.83
C ALA A 121 6.70 5.43 -9.32
N SER A 122 7.88 5.61 -8.72
CA SER A 122 8.33 6.91 -8.23
C SER A 122 8.45 7.93 -9.37
N VAL A 123 9.02 7.54 -10.51
CA VAL A 123 9.10 8.42 -11.70
C VAL A 123 7.70 8.83 -12.17
N ASN A 124 6.73 7.92 -12.17
CA ASN A 124 5.36 8.24 -12.58
C ASN A 124 4.66 9.18 -11.58
N ILE A 125 4.87 9.01 -10.27
CA ILE A 125 4.37 9.91 -9.22
C ILE A 125 4.92 11.32 -9.46
N PHE A 126 6.25 11.47 -9.42
CA PHE A 126 6.87 12.79 -9.50
C PHE A 126 6.65 13.46 -10.86
N GLY A 127 6.78 12.70 -11.96
CA GLY A 127 6.54 13.21 -13.31
C GLY A 127 5.08 13.62 -13.52
N GLY A 128 4.14 12.78 -13.10
CA GLY A 128 2.70 13.05 -13.22
C GLY A 128 2.27 14.29 -12.44
N PHE A 129 2.70 14.44 -11.19
CA PHE A 129 2.33 15.60 -10.37
C PHE A 129 3.02 16.89 -10.82
N LEU A 130 4.30 16.86 -11.22
CA LEU A 130 5.02 18.04 -11.67
C LEU A 130 4.45 18.60 -12.99
N VAL A 131 4.11 17.72 -13.94
CA VAL A 131 3.49 18.12 -15.20
C VAL A 131 2.09 18.68 -14.95
N THR A 132 1.30 18.03 -14.09
CA THR A 132 -0.02 18.50 -13.69
C THR A 132 0.04 19.90 -13.06
N GLU A 133 0.96 20.11 -12.12
CA GLU A 133 1.13 21.41 -11.47
C GLU A 133 1.47 22.50 -12.49
N ARG A 134 2.39 22.21 -13.42
CA ARG A 134 2.72 23.13 -14.51
C ARG A 134 1.50 23.44 -15.38
N MET A 135 0.68 22.44 -15.71
CA MET A 135 -0.55 22.63 -16.50
C MET A 135 -1.58 23.49 -15.76
N LEU A 136 -1.80 23.23 -14.47
CA LEU A 136 -2.75 24.00 -13.64
C LEU A 136 -2.24 25.41 -13.33
N SER A 137 -0.93 25.61 -13.25
CA SER A 137 -0.33 26.93 -13.02
C SER A 137 -0.67 27.94 -14.13
N MET A 138 -0.90 27.46 -15.36
CA MET A 138 -1.29 28.30 -16.50
C MET A 138 -2.71 28.86 -16.39
N TYR A 139 -3.55 28.28 -15.52
CA TYR A 139 -4.91 28.75 -15.25
C TYR A 139 -4.97 29.69 -14.03
N LYS A 140 -3.86 29.88 -13.30
CA LYS A 140 -3.80 30.86 -12.21
C LYS A 140 -3.77 32.27 -12.82
N LYS A 141 -4.73 33.11 -12.41
CA LYS A 141 -4.76 34.52 -12.80
C LYS A 141 -3.48 35.19 -12.28
N LYS A 142 -2.71 35.85 -13.17
CA LYS A 142 -1.56 36.69 -12.77
C LYS A 142 -2.08 37.75 -11.79
N GLY A 143 -1.70 37.61 -10.52
CA GLY A 143 -1.56 38.75 -9.63
C GLY A 143 -0.33 39.53 -10.04
#